data_AF-A0A919TQZ8-F1
#
_entry.id   AF-A0A919TQZ8-F1
#
_cell.length_a   1.000
_cell.length_b   1.000
_cell.length_c   1.000
_cell.angle_alpha   90.00
_cell.angle_beta   90.00
_cell.angle_gamma   90.00
#
_symmetry.space_group_name_H-M   'P 1'
#
loop_
_entity.id
_entity.type
_entity.pdbx_description
1 polymer ?
#
loop_
_entity_poly.entity_id
_entity_poly.type
_entity_poly.pdbx_seq_one_letter_code
_entity_poly.pdbx_strand_id
1 'polypeptide(L)'
;MTRPTPETLAHRANPATVAAASPAPAVASPVPTSGAGALVRSLEALGVEVLFGIPGGAILPAYDPLFDSKVRHILVRHEQGAGHAATGYAQATGKVGVCIATSGPGATNLVTPIADAYMDSVPMVAITGQVARPSIGTDAFQEADIQGITLPITKHNFLVQTPEELPRILAEAFHLAATGRPGPVLVDIPKDVLQSPTTFTWPPTLDLPGYRPTLHPHGKQIREAARLIAAAKRPVLYVGGGVLKAGATDGLRKLAELTGIPVITTLMALGAFPDSHPQHLGMPGMHGTVPAVYALQKSDLLITLGARFDDRVTGKLDSFAPDAKVVHADIDPAEIGKNRHADVPIVGDARHVIDELIAAVSASAGGTAQYESWWATLNELRDRYPLGYEEPTDGTLAPQYVIQRIGELVGPDAIYVAGVGQHQMWASQFIKYEKPGTWLNSGGAGTMGYAVPAAMGAKVGRPDVAVWAIDGDGCFQMTNQELATCALEGIPVKIAVINNGNLGMVRQWQTLFYDGRYSNTELGTHKHRIPDFVKLAEALGCIGLRCESKDDVDKIIKQAMEINDAPVVIDFTVGKDAMVWPMVAAGTSNDEIMFARDVRPTFEEDDL
;
A
#
# COMPACT_ATOMS: atom_id res chain seq x y z
N MET A 1 29.85 8.60 -28.29
CA MET A 1 29.66 7.16 -28.04
C MET A 1 28.18 6.87 -28.14
N THR A 2 27.83 5.87 -28.94
CA THR A 2 26.47 5.56 -29.42
C THR A 2 25.51 5.20 -28.29
N ARG A 3 24.32 5.82 -28.28
CA ARG A 3 23.20 5.50 -27.38
C ARG A 3 22.74 4.05 -27.63
N PRO A 4 22.47 3.24 -26.58
CA PRO A 4 21.86 1.93 -26.76
C PRO A 4 20.40 2.08 -27.21
N THR A 5 19.96 1.20 -28.10
CA THR A 5 18.60 1.17 -28.67
C THR A 5 17.65 0.31 -27.83
N PRO A 6 16.32 0.55 -27.91
CA PRO A 6 15.30 -0.15 -27.12
C PRO A 6 15.33 -1.68 -27.21
N GLU A 7 15.81 -2.24 -28.33
CA GLU A 7 15.92 -3.69 -28.54
C GLU A 7 16.91 -4.37 -27.58
N THR A 8 17.87 -3.63 -27.00
CA THR A 8 18.80 -4.21 -26.01
C THR A 8 18.22 -4.34 -24.60
N LEU A 9 17.07 -3.72 -24.33
CA LEU A 9 16.39 -3.76 -23.02
C LEU A 9 15.38 -4.91 -22.91
N ALA A 10 14.98 -5.53 -24.03
CA ALA A 10 13.82 -6.43 -24.08
C ALA A 10 14.10 -7.93 -23.81
N HIS A 11 15.36 -8.35 -23.64
CA HIS A 11 15.71 -9.79 -23.65
C HIS A 11 16.01 -10.45 -22.30
N ARG A 12 15.58 -9.89 -21.17
CA ARG A 12 15.77 -10.54 -19.86
C ARG A 12 14.54 -10.40 -18.95
N ALA A 13 13.48 -11.12 -19.27
CA ALA A 13 12.42 -11.43 -18.31
C ALA A 13 12.02 -12.90 -18.50
N ASN A 14 12.25 -13.72 -17.47
CA ASN A 14 11.77 -15.09 -17.40
C ASN A 14 10.70 -15.15 -16.28
N PRO A 15 9.57 -15.85 -16.46
CA PRO A 15 8.44 -15.75 -15.55
C PRO A 15 8.68 -16.46 -14.21
N ALA A 16 7.98 -15.95 -13.20
CA ALA A 16 8.02 -16.31 -11.79
C ALA A 16 7.98 -17.82 -11.54
N THR A 17 9.01 -18.31 -10.85
CA THR A 17 8.97 -19.57 -10.09
C THR A 17 8.99 -19.22 -8.62
N VAL A 18 8.04 -19.83 -7.90
CA VAL A 18 7.93 -19.80 -6.44
C VAL A 18 9.31 -20.10 -5.84
N ALA A 19 9.83 -19.18 -5.02
CA ALA A 19 11.15 -19.27 -4.44
C ALA A 19 11.26 -20.50 -3.51
N ALA A 20 11.69 -21.63 -4.09
CA ALA A 20 12.40 -22.64 -3.33
C ALA A 20 13.69 -22.01 -2.82
N ALA A 21 14.03 -22.25 -1.55
CA ALA A 21 15.22 -21.72 -0.91
C ALA A 21 16.45 -21.90 -1.82
N SER A 22 17.02 -20.79 -2.29
CA SER A 22 18.30 -20.79 -3.01
C SER A 22 19.37 -21.46 -2.13
N PRO A 23 20.27 -22.28 -2.69
CA PRO A 23 21.37 -22.85 -1.93
C PRO A 23 22.16 -21.71 -1.27
N ALA A 24 22.60 -21.93 -0.03
CA ALA A 24 23.35 -20.94 0.74
C ALA A 24 24.50 -20.38 -0.11
N PRO A 25 24.63 -19.04 -0.23
CA PRO A 25 25.70 -18.46 -1.03
C PRO A 25 27.05 -18.94 -0.49
N ALA A 26 27.90 -19.43 -1.38
CA ALA A 26 29.27 -19.81 -1.04
C ALA A 26 29.95 -18.63 -0.34
N VAL A 27 30.65 -18.89 0.77
CA VAL A 27 31.38 -17.85 1.51
C VAL A 27 32.35 -17.17 0.56
N ALA A 28 32.11 -15.89 0.28
CA ALA A 28 33.01 -15.11 -0.57
C ALA A 28 34.33 -14.92 0.18
N SER A 29 35.47 -15.08 -0.51
CA SER A 29 36.78 -14.76 0.05
C SER A 29 36.79 -13.32 0.57
N PRO A 30 37.43 -13.04 1.72
CA PRO A 30 37.50 -11.69 2.27
C PRO A 30 38.06 -10.68 1.24
N VAL A 31 37.37 -9.56 1.02
CA VAL A 31 37.74 -8.54 0.04
C VAL A 31 38.09 -7.22 0.75
N PRO A 32 39.36 -6.76 0.72
CA PRO A 32 39.71 -5.43 1.20
C PRO A 32 38.96 -4.33 0.45
N THR A 33 38.34 -3.39 1.18
CA THR A 33 37.53 -2.31 0.60
C THR A 33 37.36 -1.15 1.59
N SER A 34 36.55 -0.14 1.27
CA SER A 34 36.10 0.90 2.22
C SER A 34 34.71 0.55 2.78
N GLY A 35 34.25 1.23 3.84
CA GLY A 35 32.88 1.10 4.32
C GLY A 35 31.84 1.33 3.21
N ALA A 36 32.04 2.33 2.35
CA ALA A 36 31.21 2.57 1.18
C ALA A 36 31.18 1.38 0.21
N GLY A 37 32.34 0.76 -0.05
CA GLY A 37 32.40 -0.45 -0.86
C GLY A 37 31.73 -1.65 -0.21
N ALA A 38 31.82 -1.78 1.12
CA ALA A 38 31.11 -2.82 1.88
C ALA A 38 29.58 -2.62 1.83
N LEU A 39 29.09 -1.38 1.94
CA LEU A 39 27.69 -1.03 1.76
C LEU A 39 27.17 -1.48 0.39
N VAL A 40 27.81 -1.04 -0.69
CA VAL A 40 27.37 -1.36 -2.06
C VAL A 40 27.42 -2.86 -2.35
N ARG A 41 28.50 -3.56 -1.96
CA ARG A 41 28.61 -5.01 -2.10
C ARG A 41 27.55 -5.78 -1.29
N SER A 42 27.16 -5.25 -0.13
CA SER A 42 26.08 -5.84 0.67
C SER A 42 24.73 -5.69 -0.02
N LEU A 43 24.44 -4.53 -0.62
CA LEU A 43 23.22 -4.32 -1.41
C LEU A 43 23.16 -5.28 -2.61
N GLU A 44 24.27 -5.46 -3.33
CA GLU A 44 24.37 -6.44 -4.41
C GLU A 44 24.13 -7.88 -3.91
N ALA A 45 24.75 -8.26 -2.77
CA ALA A 45 24.60 -9.59 -2.19
C ALA A 45 23.19 -9.85 -1.63
N LEU A 46 22.47 -8.81 -1.24
CA LEU A 46 21.07 -8.84 -0.84
C LEU A 46 20.10 -8.86 -2.04
N GLY A 47 20.62 -8.80 -3.27
CA GLY A 47 19.82 -8.84 -4.49
C GLY A 47 19.07 -7.53 -4.77
N VAL A 48 19.56 -6.40 -4.24
CA VAL A 48 19.01 -5.09 -4.58
C VAL A 48 19.30 -4.80 -6.05
N GLU A 49 18.26 -4.56 -6.83
CA GLU A 49 18.37 -4.25 -8.27
C GLU A 49 18.32 -2.74 -8.50
N VAL A 50 17.51 -2.04 -7.70
CA VAL A 50 17.25 -0.61 -7.82
C VAL A 50 17.12 0.02 -6.45
N LEU A 51 17.55 1.27 -6.34
CA LEU A 51 17.28 2.13 -5.20
C LEU A 51 16.93 3.55 -5.67
N PHE A 52 16.22 4.29 -4.84
CA PHE A 52 15.75 5.63 -5.13
C PHE A 52 16.39 6.63 -4.17
N GLY A 53 16.90 7.77 -4.65
CA GLY A 53 17.55 8.68 -3.72
C GLY A 53 18.10 9.96 -4.32
N ILE A 54 18.70 10.76 -3.45
CA ILE A 54 19.40 12.02 -3.79
C ILE A 54 20.78 12.01 -3.11
N PRO A 55 21.88 12.24 -3.86
CA PRO A 55 23.21 12.35 -3.29
C PRO A 55 23.36 13.63 -2.46
N GLY A 56 24.22 13.58 -1.43
CA GLY A 56 24.60 14.75 -0.65
C GLY A 56 25.89 14.53 0.12
N GLY A 57 26.40 15.57 0.79
CA GLY A 57 27.78 15.61 1.29
C GLY A 57 28.17 14.52 2.29
N ALA A 58 27.21 14.01 3.07
CA ALA A 58 27.43 12.96 4.07
C ALA A 58 27.43 11.56 3.46
N ILE A 59 26.51 11.29 2.52
CA ILE A 59 26.36 9.98 1.86
C ILE A 59 27.23 9.83 0.60
N LEU A 60 27.84 10.91 0.11
CA LEU A 60 28.63 10.94 -1.12
C LEU A 60 29.68 9.81 -1.25
N PRO A 61 30.41 9.40 -0.18
CA PRO A 61 31.33 8.28 -0.30
C PRO A 61 30.69 6.98 -0.81
N ALA A 62 29.39 6.75 -0.54
CA ALA A 62 28.65 5.59 -1.05
C ALA A 62 28.41 5.64 -2.57
N TYR A 63 28.34 6.83 -3.16
CA TYR A 63 28.04 7.02 -4.58
C TYR A 63 29.23 6.68 -5.50
N ASP A 64 30.46 6.76 -4.99
CA ASP A 64 31.67 6.42 -5.74
C ASP A 64 31.69 4.93 -6.16
N PRO A 65 31.58 3.95 -5.23
CA PRO A 65 31.47 2.55 -5.61
C PRO A 65 30.11 2.19 -6.24
N LEU A 66 29.05 2.95 -5.95
CA LEU A 66 27.74 2.73 -6.57
C LEU A 66 27.76 2.99 -8.08
N PHE A 67 28.63 3.89 -8.56
CA PHE A 67 28.79 4.19 -9.98
C PHE A 67 29.20 2.97 -10.81
N ASP A 68 30.02 2.09 -10.24
CA ASP A 68 30.49 0.85 -10.88
C ASP A 68 29.62 -0.37 -10.53
N SER A 69 28.57 -0.19 -9.73
CA SER A 69 27.71 -1.27 -9.25
C SER A 69 26.65 -1.69 -10.28
N LYS A 70 26.12 -2.90 -10.10
CA LYS A 70 24.91 -3.35 -10.82
C LYS A 70 23.62 -2.76 -10.24
N VAL A 71 23.66 -2.22 -9.02
CA VAL A 71 22.51 -1.59 -8.39
C VAL A 71 22.20 -0.29 -9.12
N ARG A 72 21.02 -0.19 -9.74
CA ARG A 72 20.59 1.02 -10.44
C ARG A 72 20.14 2.08 -9.43
N HIS A 73 20.78 3.24 -9.42
CA HIS A 73 20.28 4.40 -8.70
C HIS A 73 19.31 5.20 -9.58
N ILE A 74 18.09 5.45 -9.09
CA ILE A 74 17.13 6.38 -9.70
C ILE A 74 17.14 7.70 -8.91
N LEU A 75 17.54 8.78 -9.59
CA LEU A 75 17.61 10.12 -9.00
C LEU A 75 16.23 10.76 -8.98
N VAL A 76 15.65 10.87 -7.79
CA VAL A 76 14.37 11.56 -7.54
C VAL A 76 14.54 13.09 -7.47
N ARG A 77 13.45 13.84 -7.32
CA ARG A 77 13.50 15.31 -7.14
C ARG A 77 13.25 15.76 -5.70
N HIS A 78 12.77 14.86 -4.86
CA HIS A 78 12.67 15.04 -3.42
C HIS A 78 12.80 13.69 -2.69
N GLU A 79 13.42 13.62 -1.52
CA GLU A 79 13.62 12.34 -0.81
C GLU A 79 12.29 11.71 -0.38
N GLN A 80 11.25 12.50 -0.13
CA GLN A 80 9.88 11.97 0.03
C GLN A 80 9.47 11.11 -1.18
N GLY A 81 9.81 11.56 -2.39
CA GLY A 81 9.59 10.80 -3.63
C GLY A 81 10.41 9.50 -3.67
N ALA A 82 11.64 9.49 -3.15
CA ALA A 82 12.43 8.26 -3.02
C ALA A 82 11.79 7.26 -2.08
N GLY A 83 11.34 7.70 -0.91
CA GLY A 83 10.68 6.81 0.05
C GLY A 83 9.39 6.21 -0.50
N HIS A 84 8.51 7.02 -1.12
CA HIS A 84 7.28 6.49 -1.71
C HIS A 84 7.52 5.65 -2.98
N ALA A 85 8.54 5.94 -3.77
CA ALA A 85 8.95 5.06 -4.87
C ALA A 85 9.47 3.71 -4.35
N ALA A 86 10.23 3.71 -3.26
CA ALA A 86 10.62 2.47 -2.59
C ALA A 86 9.38 1.68 -2.09
N THR A 87 8.36 2.34 -1.52
CA THR A 87 7.11 1.65 -1.13
C THR A 87 6.36 1.06 -2.32
N GLY A 88 6.22 1.80 -3.42
CA GLY A 88 5.54 1.32 -4.61
C GLY A 88 6.27 0.14 -5.26
N TYR A 89 7.61 0.20 -5.31
CA TYR A 89 8.44 -0.93 -5.75
C TYR A 89 8.23 -2.16 -4.85
N ALA A 90 8.25 -1.97 -3.52
CA ALA A 90 8.10 -3.05 -2.55
C ALA A 90 6.75 -3.75 -2.69
N GLN A 91 5.66 -2.98 -2.73
CA GLN A 91 4.30 -3.52 -2.83
C GLN A 91 4.05 -4.21 -4.19
N ALA A 92 4.59 -3.69 -5.30
CA ALA A 92 4.40 -4.26 -6.64
C ALA A 92 5.22 -5.54 -6.92
N THR A 93 6.33 -5.74 -6.18
CA THR A 93 7.27 -6.85 -6.39
C THR A 93 7.29 -7.87 -5.26
N GLY A 94 6.83 -7.50 -4.06
CA GLY A 94 7.02 -8.28 -2.83
C GLY A 94 8.44 -8.25 -2.28
N LYS A 95 9.37 -7.48 -2.90
CA LYS A 95 10.75 -7.31 -2.42
C LYS A 95 10.83 -6.16 -1.40
N VAL A 96 11.98 -6.03 -0.72
CA VAL A 96 12.26 -4.86 0.12
C VAL A 96 12.55 -3.65 -0.76
N GLY A 97 11.81 -2.55 -0.56
CA GLY A 97 12.09 -1.28 -1.21
C GLY A 97 13.30 -0.59 -0.57
N VAL A 98 14.16 0.04 -1.37
CA VAL A 98 15.37 0.70 -0.87
C VAL A 98 15.36 2.17 -1.27
N CYS A 99 15.48 3.07 -0.28
CA CYS A 99 15.74 4.48 -0.52
C CYS A 99 17.04 4.92 0.15
N ILE A 100 17.69 5.92 -0.44
CA ILE A 100 18.95 6.48 0.07
C ILE A 100 18.90 8.01 0.11
N ALA A 101 19.38 8.60 1.20
CA ALA A 101 19.47 10.05 1.38
C ALA A 101 20.75 10.47 2.10
N THR A 102 21.09 11.76 1.99
CA THR A 102 22.13 12.37 2.82
C THR A 102 21.64 12.66 4.24
N SER A 103 22.51 13.19 5.10
CA SER A 103 22.20 13.61 6.47
C SER A 103 21.24 14.80 6.55
N GLY A 104 20.81 15.13 7.76
CA GLY A 104 20.06 16.36 8.04
C GLY A 104 18.78 16.44 7.22
N PRO A 105 18.63 17.43 6.32
CA PRO A 105 17.41 17.63 5.54
C PRO A 105 17.03 16.42 4.68
N GLY A 106 18.02 15.72 4.09
CA GLY A 106 17.73 14.55 3.25
C GLY A 106 17.11 13.42 4.05
N ALA A 107 17.65 13.16 5.24
CA ALA A 107 17.14 12.19 6.18
C ALA A 107 15.74 12.58 6.71
N THR A 108 15.54 13.85 7.10
CA THR A 108 14.23 14.30 7.62
C THR A 108 13.13 14.30 6.55
N ASN A 109 13.48 14.46 5.27
CA ASN A 109 12.53 14.35 4.16
C ASN A 109 12.02 12.90 3.95
N LEU A 110 12.67 11.90 4.55
CA LEU A 110 12.21 10.50 4.55
C LEU A 110 11.24 10.17 5.70
N VAL A 111 11.00 11.09 6.64
CA VAL A 111 10.15 10.82 7.82
C VAL A 111 8.74 10.41 7.41
N THR A 112 8.11 11.16 6.50
CA THR A 112 6.76 10.86 6.01
C THR A 112 6.66 9.48 5.35
N PRO A 113 7.47 9.12 4.34
CA PRO A 113 7.38 7.79 3.72
C PRO A 113 7.79 6.64 4.66
N ILE A 114 8.66 6.89 5.65
CA ILE A 114 8.96 5.90 6.70
C ILE A 114 7.70 5.66 7.56
N ALA A 115 7.06 6.71 8.06
CA ALA A 115 5.83 6.57 8.84
C ALA A 115 4.70 5.89 8.05
N ASP A 116 4.57 6.24 6.77
CA ASP A 116 3.64 5.62 5.82
C ASP A 116 3.87 4.10 5.70
N ALA A 117 5.11 3.71 5.40
CA ALA A 117 5.50 2.30 5.30
C ALA A 117 5.30 1.54 6.61
N TYR A 118 5.53 2.17 7.76
CA TYR A 118 5.30 1.56 9.07
C TYR A 118 3.83 1.26 9.31
N MET A 119 2.96 2.25 9.06
CA MET A 119 1.52 2.12 9.25
C MET A 119 0.90 1.04 8.35
N ASP A 120 1.39 0.92 7.11
CA ASP A 120 0.89 -0.05 6.13
C ASP A 120 1.68 -1.37 6.09
N SER A 121 2.70 -1.48 6.93
CA SER A 121 3.55 -2.67 7.07
C SER A 121 4.27 -3.02 5.76
N VAL A 122 4.87 -2.03 5.11
CA VAL A 122 5.58 -2.16 3.84
C VAL A 122 7.08 -2.42 4.12
N PRO A 123 7.67 -3.48 3.55
CA PRO A 123 9.09 -3.76 3.74
C PRO A 123 9.95 -2.72 3.02
N MET A 124 10.68 -1.91 3.80
CA MET A 124 11.56 -0.87 3.29
C MET A 124 12.86 -0.83 4.08
N VAL A 125 13.98 -0.55 3.43
CA VAL A 125 15.23 -0.14 4.08
C VAL A 125 15.59 1.27 3.62
N ALA A 126 15.62 2.21 4.57
CA ALA A 126 16.01 3.59 4.36
C ALA A 126 17.46 3.79 4.81
N ILE A 127 18.34 4.17 3.87
CA ILE A 127 19.77 4.37 4.14
C ILE A 127 20.05 5.87 4.19
N THR A 128 20.60 6.35 5.31
CA THR A 128 20.96 7.75 5.47
C THR A 128 22.45 7.91 5.71
N GLY A 129 23.06 8.90 5.05
CA GLY A 129 24.37 9.38 5.47
C GLY A 129 24.24 10.20 6.75
N GLN A 130 25.28 10.22 7.57
CA GLN A 130 25.36 11.03 8.78
C GLN A 130 26.66 11.84 8.81
N VAL A 131 26.70 12.90 9.62
CA VAL A 131 27.95 13.58 9.96
C VAL A 131 28.99 12.58 10.52
N ALA A 132 30.27 12.92 10.47
CA ALA A 132 31.30 12.04 11.02
C ALA A 132 31.06 11.82 12.52
N ARG A 133 31.37 10.62 13.04
CA ARG A 133 31.09 10.23 14.44
C ARG A 133 31.52 11.27 15.50
N PRO A 134 32.71 11.91 15.42
CA PRO A 134 33.12 12.92 16.41
C PRO A 134 32.27 14.21 16.42
N SER A 135 31.47 14.43 15.38
CA SER A 135 30.58 15.59 15.24
C SER A 135 29.14 15.28 15.64
N ILE A 136 28.79 14.02 15.92
CA ILE A 136 27.45 13.67 16.39
C ILE A 136 27.23 14.27 17.79
N GLY A 137 26.08 14.91 17.99
CA GLY A 137 25.67 15.62 19.19
C GLY A 137 26.22 17.04 19.32
N THR A 138 26.75 17.64 18.25
CA THR A 138 27.44 18.95 18.31
C THR A 138 26.75 20.07 17.55
N ASP A 139 25.54 19.82 17.03
CA ASP A 139 24.84 20.70 16.09
C ASP A 139 25.67 20.98 14.83
N ALA A 140 26.32 19.93 14.32
CA ALA A 140 27.18 20.01 13.15
C ALA A 140 26.38 20.36 11.87
N PHE A 141 27.10 20.80 10.83
CA PHE A 141 26.48 21.13 9.54
C PHE A 141 25.73 19.93 8.95
N GLN A 142 24.44 20.12 8.68
CA GLN A 142 23.51 19.07 8.20
C GLN A 142 23.43 17.85 9.13
N GLU A 143 23.62 18.03 10.43
CA GLU A 143 23.29 17.01 11.43
C GLU A 143 21.78 16.98 11.71
N ALA A 144 21.22 15.79 11.88
CA ALA A 144 19.92 15.57 12.51
C ALA A 144 19.98 14.25 13.30
N ASP A 145 19.35 14.22 14.48
CA ASP A 145 19.11 12.99 15.23
C ASP A 145 18.01 12.17 14.54
N ILE A 146 18.32 11.63 13.37
CA ILE A 146 17.36 10.86 12.58
C ILE A 146 16.96 9.57 13.30
N GLN A 147 17.85 9.01 14.13
CA GLN A 147 17.54 7.84 14.94
C GLN A 147 16.42 8.16 15.94
N GLY A 148 16.54 9.25 16.69
CA GLY A 148 15.50 9.71 17.62
C GLY A 148 14.20 10.07 16.91
N ILE A 149 14.29 10.79 15.79
CA ILE A 149 13.12 11.20 14.98
C ILE A 149 12.34 9.98 14.46
N THR A 150 13.03 8.94 14.01
CA THR A 150 12.41 7.79 13.33
C THR A 150 12.14 6.58 14.22
N LEU A 151 12.61 6.59 15.47
CA LEU A 151 12.39 5.51 16.42
C LEU A 151 10.92 5.05 16.55
N PRO A 152 9.90 5.94 16.68
CA PRO A 152 8.51 5.51 16.85
C PRO A 152 7.83 5.09 15.55
N ILE A 153 8.47 5.28 14.40
CA ILE A 153 7.90 5.09 13.06
C ILE A 153 8.74 4.13 12.22
N THR A 154 9.68 3.41 12.83
CA THR A 154 10.43 2.33 12.19
C THR A 154 10.21 1.04 12.95
N LYS A 155 10.27 -0.09 12.25
CA LYS A 155 10.31 -1.41 12.91
C LYS A 155 11.60 -1.56 13.71
N HIS A 156 12.68 -1.00 13.18
CA HIS A 156 13.96 -0.86 13.86
C HIS A 156 14.81 0.21 13.19
N ASN A 157 15.82 0.72 13.87
CA ASN A 157 16.83 1.57 13.24
C ASN A 157 18.23 1.31 13.81
N PHE A 158 19.24 1.57 12.99
CA PHE A 158 20.66 1.37 13.33
C PHE A 158 21.44 2.66 13.15
N LEU A 159 22.40 2.91 14.03
CA LEU A 159 23.50 3.85 13.81
C LEU A 159 24.79 3.05 13.71
N VAL A 160 25.38 2.99 12.51
CA VAL A 160 26.57 2.18 12.24
C VAL A 160 27.79 2.81 12.92
N GLN A 161 28.47 2.02 13.76
CA GLN A 161 29.63 2.52 14.52
C GLN A 161 30.95 2.21 13.82
N THR A 162 31.05 1.09 13.11
CA THR A 162 32.29 0.65 12.44
C THR A 162 32.01 0.09 11.04
N PRO A 163 32.94 0.21 10.07
CA PRO A 163 32.69 -0.28 8.71
C PRO A 163 32.58 -1.81 8.63
N GLU A 164 33.15 -2.55 9.58
CA GLU A 164 33.06 -4.01 9.68
C GLU A 164 31.62 -4.50 9.94
N GLU A 165 30.79 -3.67 10.57
CA GLU A 165 29.40 -4.02 10.91
C GLU A 165 28.44 -3.90 9.72
N LEU A 166 28.81 -3.16 8.67
CA LEU A 166 27.91 -2.85 7.55
C LEU A 166 27.27 -4.09 6.91
N PRO A 167 28.03 -5.16 6.57
CA PRO A 167 27.41 -6.36 6.00
C PRO A 167 26.37 -6.98 6.91
N ARG A 168 26.67 -7.10 8.21
CA ARG A 168 25.76 -7.66 9.22
C ARG A 168 24.52 -6.78 9.39
N ILE A 169 24.69 -5.48 9.63
CA ILE A 169 23.58 -4.55 9.85
C ILE A 169 22.65 -4.49 8.64
N LEU A 170 23.18 -4.50 7.42
CA LEU A 170 22.34 -4.52 6.22
C LEU A 170 21.60 -5.85 6.08
N ALA A 171 22.25 -6.98 6.34
CA ALA A 171 21.58 -8.29 6.33
C ALA A 171 20.47 -8.37 7.39
N GLU A 172 20.71 -7.83 8.59
CA GLU A 172 19.72 -7.72 9.66
C GLU A 172 18.58 -6.77 9.29
N ALA A 173 18.89 -5.59 8.72
CA ALA A 173 17.89 -4.61 8.32
C ALA A 173 16.92 -5.18 7.28
N PHE A 174 17.44 -5.89 6.26
CA PHE A 174 16.61 -6.55 5.26
C PHE A 174 15.81 -7.71 5.86
N HIS A 175 16.42 -8.51 6.75
CA HIS A 175 15.72 -9.60 7.42
C HIS A 175 14.57 -9.07 8.29
N LEU A 176 14.81 -8.03 9.09
CA LEU A 176 13.81 -7.37 9.91
C LEU A 176 12.72 -6.73 9.05
N ALA A 177 13.09 -6.01 7.98
CA ALA A 177 12.11 -5.34 7.12
C ALA A 177 11.14 -6.34 6.46
N ALA A 178 11.62 -7.52 6.05
CA ALA A 178 10.85 -8.48 5.26
C ALA A 178 10.07 -9.53 6.08
N THR A 179 10.52 -9.89 7.29
CA THR A 179 9.95 -11.04 8.04
C THR A 179 8.99 -10.62 9.15
N GLY A 180 8.21 -11.57 9.69
CA GLY A 180 7.17 -11.26 10.68
C GLY A 180 6.12 -10.32 10.09
N ARG A 181 5.72 -9.28 10.82
CA ARG A 181 5.04 -8.13 10.23
C ARG A 181 6.07 -7.27 9.48
N PRO A 182 5.98 -7.11 8.15
CA PRO A 182 6.95 -6.30 7.42
C PRO A 182 6.88 -4.82 7.82
N GLY A 183 7.96 -4.08 7.60
CA GLY A 183 8.00 -2.66 7.95
C GLY A 183 9.32 -1.99 7.59
N PRO A 184 9.42 -0.67 7.77
CA PRO A 184 10.62 0.09 7.43
C PRO A 184 11.71 -0.08 8.49
N VAL A 185 12.95 -0.23 8.04
CA VAL A 185 14.15 -0.19 8.87
C VAL A 185 15.08 0.91 8.37
N LEU A 186 15.57 1.75 9.28
CA LEU A 186 16.53 2.81 8.93
C LEU A 186 17.96 2.38 9.29
N VAL A 187 18.91 2.65 8.40
CA VAL A 187 20.35 2.43 8.62
C VAL A 187 21.08 3.76 8.42
N ASP A 188 21.49 4.37 9.53
CA ASP A 188 22.22 5.65 9.56
C ASP A 188 23.73 5.41 9.58
N ILE A 189 24.46 5.98 8.63
CA ILE A 189 25.87 5.67 8.37
C ILE A 189 26.73 6.94 8.41
N PRO A 190 27.56 7.12 9.45
CA PRO A 190 28.50 8.23 9.53
C PRO A 190 29.47 8.28 8.35
N LYS A 191 29.77 9.50 7.88
CA LYS A 191 30.67 9.73 6.74
C LYS A 191 32.04 9.09 6.92
N ASP A 192 32.63 9.18 8.12
CA ASP A 192 33.95 8.62 8.41
C ASP A 192 33.93 7.08 8.45
N VAL A 193 32.79 6.46 8.77
CA VAL A 193 32.59 5.00 8.64
C VAL A 193 32.60 4.61 7.17
N LEU A 194 31.89 5.33 6.30
CA LEU A 194 31.90 5.05 4.85
C LEU A 194 33.30 5.17 4.23
N GLN A 195 34.13 6.09 4.72
CA GLN A 195 35.47 6.33 4.19
C GLN A 195 36.54 5.37 4.76
N SER A 196 36.30 4.78 5.92
CA SER A 196 37.28 3.94 6.61
C SER A 196 37.54 2.63 5.84
N PRO A 197 38.79 2.13 5.81
CA PRO A 197 39.11 0.83 5.23
C PRO A 197 38.51 -0.30 6.07
N THR A 198 38.11 -1.38 5.41
CA THR A 198 37.58 -2.58 6.04
C THR A 198 37.78 -3.81 5.15
N THR A 199 37.31 -4.97 5.59
CA THR A 199 37.29 -6.21 4.82
C THR A 199 35.87 -6.73 4.69
N PHE A 200 35.35 -6.76 3.45
CA PHE A 200 34.03 -7.29 3.17
C PHE A 200 34.03 -8.83 3.19
N THR A 201 33.07 -9.42 3.90
CA THR A 201 32.83 -10.87 3.97
C THR A 201 31.33 -11.14 3.93
N TRP A 202 30.90 -12.17 3.18
CA TRP A 202 29.49 -12.54 3.02
C TRP A 202 29.31 -14.06 2.90
N PRO A 203 28.24 -14.67 3.46
CA PRO A 203 27.20 -14.04 4.28
C PRO A 203 27.66 -13.76 5.72
N PRO A 204 27.20 -12.65 6.35
CA PRO A 204 27.45 -12.40 7.77
C PRO A 204 26.58 -13.31 8.64
N THR A 205 26.99 -13.48 9.90
CA THR A 205 26.11 -14.06 10.93
C THR A 205 25.21 -12.96 11.49
N LEU A 206 23.89 -13.16 11.48
CA LEU A 206 22.93 -12.22 12.06
C LEU A 206 22.98 -12.30 13.59
N ASP A 207 22.87 -11.15 14.26
CA ASP A 207 22.81 -11.02 15.72
C ASP A 207 21.51 -10.30 16.15
N LEU A 208 20.41 -11.07 16.15
CA LEU A 208 19.08 -10.58 16.52
C LEU A 208 18.51 -11.38 17.70
N PRO A 209 19.11 -11.29 18.90
CA PRO A 209 18.67 -12.04 20.06
C PRO A 209 17.28 -11.59 20.49
N GLY A 210 16.29 -12.47 20.35
CA GLY A 210 14.90 -12.23 20.74
C GLY A 210 13.93 -12.04 19.56
N TYR A 211 14.42 -11.73 18.37
CA TYR A 211 13.56 -11.65 17.18
C TYR A 211 13.38 -13.03 16.55
N ARG A 212 12.23 -13.67 16.83
CA ARG A 212 11.87 -14.99 16.31
C ARG A 212 10.37 -14.98 15.93
N PRO A 213 10.00 -14.57 14.70
CA PRO A 213 8.60 -14.53 14.31
C PRO A 213 7.97 -15.92 14.37
N THR A 214 6.78 -16.00 14.96
CA THR A 214 6.01 -17.26 15.05
C THR A 214 5.22 -17.44 13.77
N LEU A 215 5.67 -18.35 12.90
CA LEU A 215 5.04 -18.57 11.58
C LEU A 215 3.89 -19.58 11.64
N HIS A 216 4.02 -20.64 12.44
CA HIS A 216 3.04 -21.70 12.51
C HIS A 216 2.09 -21.50 13.70
N PRO A 217 0.77 -21.59 13.49
CA PRO A 217 -0.20 -21.44 14.56
C PRO A 217 -0.20 -22.64 15.51
N HIS A 218 -0.76 -22.43 16.71
CA HIS A 218 -0.92 -23.51 17.66
C HIS A 218 -2.20 -24.32 17.35
N GLY A 219 -2.05 -25.61 16.99
CA GLY A 219 -3.17 -26.43 16.49
C GLY A 219 -4.41 -26.57 17.40
N LYS A 220 -4.30 -26.34 18.72
CA LYS A 220 -5.52 -26.25 19.58
C LYS A 220 -6.41 -25.06 19.22
N GLN A 221 -5.81 -23.91 18.89
CA GLN A 221 -6.55 -22.70 18.51
C GLN A 221 -7.21 -22.89 17.14
N ILE A 222 -6.51 -23.54 16.19
CA ILE A 222 -7.08 -23.89 14.88
C ILE A 222 -8.31 -24.79 15.02
N ARG A 223 -8.25 -25.84 15.87
CA ARG A 223 -9.40 -26.71 16.10
C ARG A 223 -10.57 -25.99 16.75
N GLU A 224 -10.30 -25.07 17.68
CA GLU A 224 -11.35 -24.27 18.30
C GLU A 224 -11.98 -23.29 17.29
N ALA A 225 -11.19 -22.64 16.44
CA ALA A 225 -11.70 -21.82 15.35
C ALA A 225 -12.57 -22.64 14.37
N ALA A 226 -12.13 -23.83 13.96
CA ALA A 226 -12.93 -24.73 13.13
C ALA A 226 -14.25 -25.15 13.79
N ARG A 227 -14.24 -25.38 15.11
CA ARG A 227 -15.44 -25.67 15.90
C ARG A 227 -16.41 -24.49 15.92
N LEU A 228 -15.91 -23.26 16.07
CA LEU A 228 -16.74 -22.04 16.01
C LEU A 228 -17.33 -21.84 14.61
N ILE A 229 -16.53 -22.03 13.56
CA ILE A 229 -16.99 -21.97 12.17
C ILE A 229 -18.16 -22.93 11.93
N ALA A 230 -18.05 -24.19 12.40
CA ALA A 230 -19.11 -25.18 12.23
C ALA A 230 -20.40 -24.87 13.02
N ALA A 231 -20.33 -24.03 14.06
CA ALA A 231 -21.46 -23.68 14.93
C ALA A 231 -22.11 -22.32 14.59
N ALA A 232 -21.46 -21.51 13.76
CA ALA A 232 -21.92 -20.17 13.40
C ALA A 232 -23.13 -20.22 12.45
N LYS A 233 -23.95 -19.17 12.49
CA LYS A 233 -25.09 -18.96 11.58
C LYS A 233 -24.89 -17.77 10.66
N ARG A 234 -24.16 -16.75 11.12
CA ARG A 234 -23.84 -15.52 10.38
C ARG A 234 -22.32 -15.24 10.42
N PRO A 235 -21.47 -16.19 9.98
CA PRO A 235 -20.03 -15.97 9.96
C PRO A 235 -19.61 -15.01 8.85
N VAL A 236 -18.46 -14.36 9.04
CA VAL A 236 -17.80 -13.52 8.03
C VAL A 236 -16.28 -13.73 8.05
N LEU A 237 -15.68 -13.90 6.87
CA LEU A 237 -14.23 -13.81 6.69
C LEU A 237 -13.85 -12.33 6.56
N TYR A 238 -13.22 -11.76 7.59
CA TYR A 238 -12.72 -10.39 7.60
C TYR A 238 -11.23 -10.36 7.25
N VAL A 239 -10.92 -9.98 6.01
CA VAL A 239 -9.60 -10.14 5.40
C VAL A 239 -8.86 -8.81 5.33
N GLY A 240 -7.66 -8.79 5.92
CA GLY A 240 -6.75 -7.64 5.89
C GLY A 240 -5.54 -7.85 4.98
N GLY A 241 -4.71 -6.82 4.87
CA GLY A 241 -3.53 -6.83 4.01
C GLY A 241 -2.48 -7.88 4.37
N GLY A 242 -2.57 -8.50 5.56
CA GLY A 242 -1.70 -9.62 5.94
C GLY A 242 -1.83 -10.83 5.02
N VAL A 243 -3.01 -11.08 4.42
CA VAL A 243 -3.22 -12.18 3.47
C VAL A 243 -2.43 -11.97 2.17
N LEU A 244 -2.38 -10.72 1.67
CA LEU A 244 -1.56 -10.38 0.49
C LEU A 244 -0.08 -10.56 0.78
N LYS A 245 0.39 -10.07 1.94
CA LYS A 245 1.79 -10.15 2.35
C LYS A 245 2.27 -11.60 2.56
N ALA A 246 1.38 -12.46 3.04
CA ALA A 246 1.66 -13.90 3.19
C ALA A 246 1.58 -14.70 1.87
N GLY A 247 1.10 -14.10 0.77
CA GLY A 247 0.82 -14.81 -0.48
C GLY A 247 -0.26 -15.88 -0.33
N ALA A 248 -1.28 -15.62 0.49
CA ALA A 248 -2.26 -16.62 0.93
C ALA A 248 -3.62 -16.53 0.20
N THR A 249 -3.69 -15.85 -0.95
CA THR A 249 -4.97 -15.59 -1.66
C THR A 249 -5.62 -16.84 -2.24
N ASP A 250 -4.83 -17.78 -2.77
CA ASP A 250 -5.36 -19.05 -3.28
C ASP A 250 -5.93 -19.91 -2.13
N GLY A 251 -5.23 -19.92 -0.99
CA GLY A 251 -5.71 -20.54 0.23
C GLY A 251 -7.00 -19.89 0.73
N LEU A 252 -7.06 -18.56 0.75
CA LEU A 252 -8.28 -17.82 1.13
C LEU A 252 -9.45 -18.21 0.23
N ARG A 253 -9.24 -18.27 -1.09
CA ARG A 253 -10.29 -18.71 -2.03
C ARG A 253 -10.79 -20.11 -1.68
N LYS A 254 -9.87 -21.05 -1.52
CA LYS A 254 -10.22 -22.43 -1.17
C LYS A 254 -10.96 -22.52 0.16
N LEU A 255 -10.56 -21.75 1.17
CA LEU A 255 -11.24 -21.70 2.47
C LEU A 255 -12.65 -21.13 2.35
N ALA A 256 -12.82 -20.04 1.58
CA ALA A 256 -14.11 -19.42 1.35
C ALA A 256 -15.07 -20.38 0.60
N GLU A 257 -14.62 -21.00 -0.49
CA GLU A 257 -15.42 -21.95 -1.29
C GLU A 257 -15.75 -23.22 -0.50
N LEU A 258 -14.81 -23.71 0.33
CA LEU A 258 -15.03 -24.87 1.20
C LEU A 258 -16.10 -24.61 2.25
N THR A 259 -16.12 -23.39 2.81
CA THR A 259 -17.02 -23.05 3.92
C THR A 259 -18.33 -22.41 3.49
N GLY A 260 -18.38 -21.73 2.33
CA GLY A 260 -19.51 -20.92 1.90
C GLY A 260 -19.65 -19.58 2.62
N ILE A 261 -18.66 -19.16 3.41
CA ILE A 261 -18.71 -17.93 4.23
C ILE A 261 -18.51 -16.69 3.34
N PRO A 262 -19.23 -15.57 3.58
CA PRO A 262 -18.97 -14.30 2.90
C PRO A 262 -17.57 -13.74 3.21
N VAL A 263 -16.95 -13.15 2.20
CA VAL A 263 -15.61 -12.54 2.26
C VAL A 263 -15.72 -11.03 2.18
N ILE A 264 -15.07 -10.36 3.12
CA ILE A 264 -14.92 -8.91 3.18
C ILE A 264 -13.44 -8.59 3.18
N THR A 265 -13.03 -7.65 2.33
CA THR A 265 -11.63 -7.21 2.22
C THR A 265 -11.50 -5.77 2.69
N THR A 266 -10.59 -5.47 3.61
CA THR A 266 -10.22 -4.09 3.93
C THR A 266 -9.68 -3.35 2.69
N LEU A 267 -9.56 -2.02 2.77
CA LEU A 267 -8.85 -1.22 1.76
C LEU A 267 -7.45 -1.78 1.44
N MET A 268 -6.74 -2.25 2.46
CA MET A 268 -5.39 -2.82 2.32
C MET A 268 -5.37 -4.23 1.73
N ALA A 269 -6.53 -4.82 1.45
CA ALA A 269 -6.70 -6.19 1.00
C ALA A 269 -7.48 -6.29 -0.33
N LEU A 270 -7.72 -5.19 -1.03
CA LEU A 270 -8.35 -5.23 -2.35
C LEU A 270 -7.53 -6.10 -3.30
N GLY A 271 -8.22 -6.93 -4.08
CA GLY A 271 -7.59 -7.96 -4.92
C GLY A 271 -7.12 -9.22 -4.18
N ALA A 272 -7.20 -9.30 -2.83
CA ALA A 272 -6.91 -10.54 -2.10
C ALA A 272 -7.93 -11.65 -2.37
N PHE A 273 -9.15 -11.24 -2.72
CA PHE A 273 -10.24 -12.08 -3.19
C PHE A 273 -10.91 -11.33 -4.36
N PRO A 274 -11.27 -12.02 -5.47
CA PRO A 274 -11.74 -11.31 -6.66
C PRO A 274 -13.09 -10.63 -6.44
N ASP A 275 -13.20 -9.38 -6.88
CA ASP A 275 -14.44 -8.59 -6.77
C ASP A 275 -15.63 -9.23 -7.52
N SER A 276 -15.36 -9.96 -8.59
CA SER A 276 -16.39 -10.70 -9.34
C SER A 276 -16.95 -11.93 -8.62
N HIS A 277 -16.28 -12.40 -7.55
CA HIS A 277 -16.65 -13.63 -6.89
C HIS A 277 -17.95 -13.45 -6.08
N PRO A 278 -18.95 -14.36 -6.19
CA PRO A 278 -20.26 -14.18 -5.56
C PRO A 278 -20.22 -14.10 -4.03
N GLN A 279 -19.19 -14.70 -3.42
CA GLN A 279 -18.95 -14.63 -1.98
C GLN A 279 -18.32 -13.30 -1.49
N HIS A 280 -17.89 -12.41 -2.39
CA HIS A 280 -17.32 -11.13 -2.01
C HIS A 280 -18.42 -10.10 -1.76
N LEU A 281 -18.37 -9.43 -0.61
CA LEU A 281 -19.31 -8.35 -0.27
C LEU A 281 -18.71 -6.95 -0.52
N GLY A 282 -17.42 -6.86 -0.88
CA GLY A 282 -16.71 -5.61 -1.04
C GLY A 282 -16.00 -5.13 0.23
N MET A 283 -15.66 -3.84 0.23
CA MET A 283 -14.95 -3.18 1.32
C MET A 283 -15.91 -2.82 2.47
N PRO A 284 -15.50 -2.94 3.75
CA PRO A 284 -16.28 -2.48 4.90
C PRO A 284 -15.87 -1.05 5.34
N GLY A 285 -16.50 -0.57 6.41
CA GLY A 285 -16.08 0.64 7.11
C GLY A 285 -16.70 1.93 6.60
N MET A 286 -16.03 3.04 6.88
CA MET A 286 -16.49 4.41 6.64
C MET A 286 -17.02 4.63 5.23
N HIS A 287 -16.41 4.05 4.20
CA HIS A 287 -16.88 4.14 2.81
C HIS A 287 -17.11 2.77 2.17
N GLY A 288 -17.44 1.78 3.00
CA GLY A 288 -17.71 0.43 2.58
C GLY A 288 -19.07 0.26 1.91
N THR A 289 -19.29 -0.91 1.32
CA THR A 289 -20.60 -1.30 0.80
C THR A 289 -21.57 -1.55 1.96
N VAL A 290 -22.85 -1.26 1.75
CA VAL A 290 -23.91 -1.57 2.73
C VAL A 290 -23.90 -3.05 3.15
N PRO A 291 -23.87 -4.04 2.23
CA PRO A 291 -23.83 -5.44 2.64
C PRO A 291 -22.58 -5.81 3.44
N ALA A 292 -21.39 -5.27 3.13
CA ALA A 292 -20.18 -5.56 3.92
C ALA A 292 -20.25 -4.98 5.33
N VAL A 293 -20.68 -3.72 5.47
CA VAL A 293 -20.82 -3.07 6.78
C VAL A 293 -21.86 -3.79 7.64
N TYR A 294 -23.02 -4.12 7.06
CA TYR A 294 -24.07 -4.87 7.74
C TYR A 294 -23.59 -6.28 8.14
N ALA A 295 -22.91 -6.99 7.24
CA ALA A 295 -22.41 -8.33 7.51
C ALA A 295 -21.45 -8.37 8.70
N LEU A 296 -20.50 -7.43 8.79
CA LEU A 296 -19.65 -7.34 9.98
C LEU A 296 -20.46 -7.05 11.24
N GLN A 297 -21.35 -6.05 11.15
CA GLN A 297 -22.09 -5.55 12.31
C GLN A 297 -23.05 -6.58 12.90
N LYS A 298 -23.67 -7.42 12.07
CA LYS A 298 -24.67 -8.42 12.48
C LYS A 298 -24.15 -9.86 12.54
N SER A 299 -22.85 -10.04 12.31
CA SER A 299 -22.21 -11.36 12.39
C SER A 299 -22.30 -11.96 13.80
N ASP A 300 -22.34 -13.29 13.89
CA ASP A 300 -22.17 -14.03 15.14
C ASP A 300 -20.75 -14.63 15.28
N LEU A 301 -19.97 -14.60 14.19
CA LEU A 301 -18.57 -15.00 14.16
C LEU A 301 -17.79 -14.14 13.16
N LEU A 302 -16.76 -13.46 13.64
CA LEU A 302 -15.73 -12.83 12.81
C LEU A 302 -14.51 -13.75 12.74
N ILE A 303 -14.14 -14.15 11.53
CA ILE A 303 -12.87 -14.81 11.25
C ILE A 303 -11.93 -13.79 10.63
N THR A 304 -11.17 -13.12 11.49
CA THR A 304 -10.24 -12.07 11.10
C THR A 304 -8.90 -12.65 10.69
N LEU A 305 -8.51 -12.43 9.43
CA LEU A 305 -7.26 -12.94 8.84
C LEU A 305 -6.37 -11.77 8.42
N GLY A 306 -5.32 -11.50 9.21
CA GLY A 306 -4.31 -10.49 8.90
C GLY A 306 -4.84 -9.06 8.84
N ALA A 307 -5.78 -8.71 9.72
CA ALA A 307 -6.36 -7.36 9.86
C ALA A 307 -6.25 -6.84 11.30
N ARG A 308 -6.25 -5.50 11.45
CA ARG A 308 -5.91 -4.80 12.70
C ARG A 308 -7.06 -4.06 13.41
N PHE A 309 -8.32 -4.31 13.00
CA PHE A 309 -9.52 -3.63 13.56
C PHE A 309 -9.33 -2.10 13.67
N ASP A 310 -9.01 -1.48 12.54
CA ASP A 310 -8.81 -0.03 12.42
C ASP A 310 -10.14 0.75 12.57
N ASP A 311 -10.08 1.96 13.10
CA ASP A 311 -11.26 2.80 13.37
C ASP A 311 -12.04 3.17 12.11
N ARG A 312 -11.39 3.20 10.93
CA ARG A 312 -12.08 3.39 9.65
C ARG A 312 -12.94 2.20 9.26
N VAL A 313 -12.74 1.02 9.85
CA VAL A 313 -13.61 -0.14 9.67
C VAL A 313 -14.58 -0.31 10.82
N THR A 314 -14.11 -0.16 12.06
CA THR A 314 -14.93 -0.44 13.24
C THR A 314 -15.93 0.65 13.56
N GLY A 315 -15.70 1.89 13.10
CA GLY A 315 -16.46 3.05 13.57
C GLY A 315 -16.33 3.18 15.08
N LYS A 316 -17.45 3.35 15.78
CA LYS A 316 -17.50 3.28 17.23
C LYS A 316 -17.26 1.85 17.72
N LEU A 317 -16.06 1.62 18.27
CA LEU A 317 -15.57 0.30 18.67
C LEU A 317 -16.48 -0.44 19.67
N ASP A 318 -17.04 0.26 20.67
CA ASP A 318 -17.91 -0.36 21.69
C ASP A 318 -19.20 -0.95 21.11
N SER A 319 -19.65 -0.47 19.94
CA SER A 319 -20.82 -0.99 19.23
C SER A 319 -20.46 -1.88 18.05
N PHE A 320 -19.18 -2.16 17.80
CA PHE A 320 -18.76 -2.93 16.61
C PHE A 320 -18.97 -4.43 16.82
N ALA A 321 -19.77 -5.04 15.92
CA ALA A 321 -20.04 -6.49 15.89
C ALA A 321 -20.35 -7.06 17.30
N PRO A 322 -21.39 -6.54 17.98
CA PRO A 322 -21.59 -6.78 19.41
C PRO A 322 -21.84 -8.25 19.76
N ASP A 323 -22.49 -8.99 18.86
CA ASP A 323 -22.86 -10.40 19.06
C ASP A 323 -21.81 -11.39 18.54
N ALA A 324 -20.75 -10.90 17.89
CA ALA A 324 -19.77 -11.75 17.25
C ALA A 324 -18.73 -12.30 18.24
N LYS A 325 -18.51 -13.62 18.19
CA LYS A 325 -17.24 -14.20 18.62
C LYS A 325 -16.15 -13.84 17.63
N VAL A 326 -14.91 -13.72 18.10
CA VAL A 326 -13.79 -13.27 17.28
C VAL A 326 -12.68 -14.30 17.25
N VAL A 327 -12.44 -14.88 16.08
CA VAL A 327 -11.19 -15.57 15.74
C VAL A 327 -10.26 -14.53 15.14
N HIS A 328 -9.14 -14.23 15.80
CA HIS A 328 -8.18 -13.23 15.31
C HIS A 328 -6.84 -13.88 15.02
N ALA A 329 -6.54 -14.02 13.73
CA ALA A 329 -5.26 -14.50 13.25
C ALA A 329 -4.39 -13.35 12.74
N ASP A 330 -3.22 -13.18 13.37
CA ASP A 330 -2.22 -12.20 12.95
C ASP A 330 -0.80 -12.72 13.21
N ILE A 331 0.16 -12.27 12.39
CA ILE A 331 1.58 -12.59 12.57
C ILE A 331 2.17 -11.78 13.73
N ASP A 332 1.58 -10.62 14.03
CA ASP A 332 1.98 -9.73 15.10
C ASP A 332 1.13 -9.99 16.36
N PRO A 333 1.69 -10.63 17.41
CA PRO A 333 0.94 -10.88 18.63
C PRO A 333 0.48 -9.60 19.34
N ALA A 334 1.08 -8.43 19.06
CA ALA A 334 0.66 -7.16 19.65
C ALA A 334 -0.64 -6.60 19.03
N GLU A 335 -1.06 -7.07 17.85
CA GLU A 335 -2.33 -6.68 17.24
C GLU A 335 -3.51 -7.49 17.78
N ILE A 336 -3.26 -8.71 18.26
CA ILE A 336 -4.30 -9.62 18.75
C ILE A 336 -4.89 -9.10 20.06
N GLY A 337 -6.20 -8.83 20.06
CA GLY A 337 -6.88 -8.34 21.25
C GLY A 337 -6.64 -6.85 21.56
N LYS A 338 -5.90 -6.12 20.71
CA LYS A 338 -5.53 -4.71 20.95
C LYS A 338 -6.75 -3.79 20.99
N ASN A 339 -7.58 -3.85 19.94
CA ASN A 339 -8.78 -3.03 19.80
C ASN A 339 -10.05 -3.86 20.10
N ARG A 340 -10.15 -5.07 19.52
CA ARG A 340 -11.28 -5.97 19.71
C ARG A 340 -10.80 -7.24 20.39
N HIS A 341 -11.45 -7.66 21.48
CA HIS A 341 -11.14 -8.89 22.19
C HIS A 341 -11.24 -10.10 21.25
N ALA A 342 -10.24 -10.99 21.29
CA ALA A 342 -10.20 -12.21 20.50
C ALA A 342 -10.57 -13.42 21.37
N ASP A 343 -11.73 -14.04 21.12
CA ASP A 343 -12.13 -15.30 21.76
C ASP A 343 -11.17 -16.44 21.41
N VAL A 344 -10.69 -16.45 20.16
CA VAL A 344 -9.66 -17.38 19.69
C VAL A 344 -8.50 -16.58 19.10
N PRO A 345 -7.47 -16.26 19.90
CA PRO A 345 -6.25 -15.62 19.40
C PRO A 345 -5.41 -16.65 18.64
N ILE A 346 -4.94 -16.34 17.44
CA ILE A 346 -4.07 -17.20 16.63
C ILE A 346 -2.84 -16.38 16.20
N VAL A 347 -1.68 -16.68 16.76
CA VAL A 347 -0.41 -16.07 16.30
C VAL A 347 0.16 -16.95 15.19
N GLY A 348 0.32 -16.40 13.99
CA GLY A 348 0.86 -17.15 12.87
C GLY A 348 0.82 -16.39 11.55
N ASP A 349 1.58 -16.89 10.59
CA ASP A 349 1.52 -16.42 9.21
C ASP A 349 0.16 -16.80 8.61
N ALA A 350 -0.51 -15.84 7.96
CA ALA A 350 -1.86 -16.04 7.43
C ALA A 350 -1.94 -17.24 6.47
N ARG A 351 -0.88 -17.55 5.71
CA ARG A 351 -0.82 -18.73 4.83
C ARG A 351 -0.95 -20.02 5.63
N HIS A 352 -0.14 -20.17 6.67
CA HIS A 352 -0.15 -21.37 7.51
C HIS A 352 -1.45 -21.50 8.32
N VAL A 353 -1.99 -20.38 8.81
CA VAL A 353 -3.29 -20.37 9.48
C VAL A 353 -4.40 -20.84 8.54
N ILE A 354 -4.46 -20.30 7.33
CA ILE A 354 -5.50 -20.67 6.35
C ILE A 354 -5.37 -22.14 5.94
N ASP A 355 -4.15 -22.63 5.66
CA ASP A 355 -3.92 -24.03 5.30
C ASP A 355 -4.38 -25.00 6.40
N GLU A 356 -4.05 -24.70 7.66
CA GLU A 356 -4.44 -25.52 8.81
C GLU A 356 -5.94 -25.42 9.11
N LEU A 357 -6.57 -24.27 8.91
CA LEU A 357 -8.03 -24.11 8.99
C LEU A 357 -8.74 -24.94 7.93
N ILE A 358 -8.27 -24.93 6.68
CA ILE A 358 -8.83 -25.76 5.60
C ILE A 358 -8.79 -27.24 6.00
N ALA A 359 -7.66 -27.71 6.53
CA ALA A 359 -7.52 -29.09 6.99
C ALA A 359 -8.47 -29.42 8.15
N ALA A 360 -8.56 -28.55 9.15
CA ALA A 360 -9.39 -28.75 10.33
C ALA A 360 -10.90 -28.72 10.02
N VAL A 361 -11.34 -27.80 9.16
CA VAL A 361 -12.73 -27.72 8.71
C VAL A 361 -13.09 -28.93 7.85
N SER A 362 -12.20 -29.36 6.93
CA SER A 362 -12.44 -30.54 6.10
C SER A 362 -12.58 -31.84 6.91
N ALA A 363 -11.83 -31.97 8.00
CA ALA A 363 -11.87 -33.14 8.87
C ALA A 363 -13.13 -33.20 9.76
N SER A 364 -13.75 -32.04 10.01
CA SER A 364 -15.00 -31.94 10.75
C SER A 364 -16.13 -32.26 9.77
N ALA A 365 -16.73 -33.45 9.85
CA ALA A 365 -17.66 -34.02 8.87
C ALA A 365 -19.03 -33.29 8.71
N GLY A 366 -19.04 -31.96 8.71
CA GLY A 366 -20.19 -31.08 8.43
C GLY A 366 -19.97 -30.27 7.15
N GLY A 367 -19.60 -30.93 6.05
CA GLY A 367 -19.51 -30.31 4.72
C GLY A 367 -20.78 -29.51 4.41
N THR A 368 -20.57 -28.29 3.93
CA THR A 368 -21.58 -27.26 3.61
C THR A 368 -22.53 -26.92 4.78
N ALA A 369 -22.11 -25.97 5.63
CA ALA A 369 -23.01 -25.38 6.61
C ALA A 369 -23.95 -24.36 5.95
N GLN A 370 -25.21 -24.47 6.37
CA GLN A 370 -26.42 -23.83 5.87
C GLN A 370 -26.44 -22.32 6.15
N TYR A 371 -25.78 -21.54 5.28
CA TYR A 371 -25.84 -20.08 5.33
C TYR A 371 -26.87 -19.51 4.34
N GLU A 372 -27.81 -20.31 3.82
CA GLU A 372 -28.77 -19.87 2.81
C GLU A 372 -29.59 -18.68 3.30
N SER A 373 -30.05 -18.70 4.56
CA SER A 373 -30.78 -17.57 5.14
C SER A 373 -29.89 -16.34 5.29
N TRP A 374 -28.61 -16.53 5.64
CA TRP A 374 -27.68 -15.42 5.77
C TRP A 374 -27.36 -14.79 4.41
N TRP A 375 -27.08 -15.62 3.41
CA TRP A 375 -26.90 -15.19 2.03
C TRP A 375 -28.15 -14.55 1.43
N ALA A 376 -29.36 -15.02 1.78
CA ALA A 376 -30.60 -14.39 1.33
C ALA A 376 -30.64 -12.91 1.78
N THR A 377 -30.42 -12.65 3.08
CA THR A 377 -30.36 -11.28 3.62
C THR A 377 -29.24 -10.46 2.96
N LEU A 378 -28.04 -11.02 2.82
CA LEU A 378 -26.90 -10.30 2.23
C LEU A 378 -27.09 -9.97 0.75
N ASN A 379 -27.67 -10.90 -0.02
CA ASN A 379 -27.97 -10.70 -1.43
C ASN A 379 -29.09 -9.67 -1.61
N GLU A 380 -30.11 -9.69 -0.76
CA GLU A 380 -31.16 -8.66 -0.75
C GLU A 380 -30.57 -7.26 -0.51
N LEU A 381 -29.67 -7.11 0.46
CA LEU A 381 -28.98 -5.84 0.71
C LEU A 381 -28.10 -5.43 -0.47
N ARG A 382 -27.41 -6.37 -1.10
CA ARG A 382 -26.59 -6.11 -2.30
C ARG A 382 -27.45 -5.61 -3.46
N ASP A 383 -28.62 -6.19 -3.66
CA ASP A 383 -29.52 -5.84 -4.75
C ASP A 383 -30.27 -4.52 -4.47
N ARG A 384 -30.62 -4.25 -3.21
CA ARG A 384 -31.33 -3.03 -2.78
C ARG A 384 -30.40 -1.81 -2.70
N TYR A 385 -29.16 -2.01 -2.27
CA TYR A 385 -28.19 -0.94 -2.02
C TYR A 385 -26.87 -1.15 -2.80
N PRO A 386 -26.93 -1.23 -4.14
CA PRO A 386 -25.73 -1.36 -4.96
C PRO A 386 -24.89 -0.08 -4.91
N LEU A 387 -23.58 -0.23 -5.07
CA LEU A 387 -22.73 0.94 -5.32
C LEU A 387 -23.17 1.64 -6.60
N GLY A 388 -23.33 2.96 -6.52
CA GLY A 388 -23.79 3.78 -7.63
C GLY A 388 -23.56 5.25 -7.37
N TYR A 389 -23.86 6.06 -8.38
CA TYR A 389 -23.78 7.52 -8.33
C TYR A 389 -24.79 8.11 -9.32
N GLU A 390 -25.19 9.35 -9.08
CA GLU A 390 -26.05 10.10 -10.00
C GLU A 390 -25.22 10.87 -11.02
N GLU A 391 -25.73 10.99 -12.23
CA GLU A 391 -25.14 11.85 -13.25
C GLU A 391 -25.33 13.32 -12.86
N PRO A 392 -24.28 14.16 -12.90
CA PRO A 392 -24.40 15.58 -12.60
C PRO A 392 -25.40 16.27 -13.53
N THR A 393 -26.31 17.05 -12.95
CA THR A 393 -27.36 17.77 -13.69
C THR A 393 -26.87 19.07 -14.33
N ASP A 394 -25.70 19.56 -13.92
CA ASP A 394 -25.06 20.77 -14.42
C ASP A 394 -24.15 20.54 -15.65
N GLY A 395 -24.12 19.30 -16.15
CA GLY A 395 -23.29 18.89 -17.29
C GLY A 395 -21.82 18.66 -16.95
N THR A 396 -21.43 18.73 -15.67
CA THR A 396 -20.06 18.37 -15.25
C THR A 396 -19.82 16.87 -15.33
N LEU A 397 -18.54 16.49 -15.42
CA LEU A 397 -18.15 15.09 -15.50
C LEU A 397 -18.18 14.43 -14.11
N ALA A 398 -18.84 13.28 -13.99
CA ALA A 398 -18.84 12.50 -12.75
C ALA A 398 -17.45 11.88 -12.51
N PRO A 399 -16.80 12.09 -11.35
CA PRO A 399 -15.51 11.45 -11.06
C PRO A 399 -15.59 9.93 -11.02
N GLN A 400 -16.71 9.38 -10.54
CA GLN A 400 -16.96 7.94 -10.50
C GLN A 400 -16.97 7.34 -11.90
N TYR A 401 -17.63 8.01 -12.86
CA TYR A 401 -17.67 7.57 -14.26
C TYR A 401 -16.26 7.49 -14.86
N VAL A 402 -15.44 8.52 -14.68
CA VAL A 402 -14.06 8.54 -15.17
C VAL A 402 -13.26 7.35 -14.63
N ILE A 403 -13.31 7.15 -13.32
CA ILE A 403 -12.57 6.09 -12.64
C ILE A 403 -13.07 4.70 -13.07
N GLN A 404 -14.39 4.53 -13.17
CA GLN A 404 -14.99 3.29 -13.65
C GLN A 404 -14.53 2.96 -15.09
N ARG A 405 -14.57 3.95 -16.00
CA ARG A 405 -14.12 3.76 -17.38
C ARG A 405 -12.63 3.47 -17.48
N ILE A 406 -11.79 4.07 -16.62
CA ILE A 406 -10.37 3.71 -16.52
C ILE A 406 -10.24 2.23 -16.14
N GLY A 407 -10.93 1.77 -15.09
CA GLY A 407 -10.92 0.36 -14.68
C GLY A 407 -11.34 -0.60 -15.80
N GLU A 408 -12.44 -0.30 -16.48
CA GLU A 408 -13.03 -1.15 -17.53
C GLU A 408 -12.19 -1.20 -18.81
N LEU A 409 -11.57 -0.09 -19.22
CA LEU A 409 -10.77 -0.01 -20.45
C LEU A 409 -9.33 -0.51 -20.28
N VAL A 410 -8.73 -0.29 -19.11
CA VAL A 410 -7.36 -0.70 -18.81
C VAL A 410 -7.31 -2.16 -18.38
N GLY A 411 -8.30 -2.61 -17.60
CA GLY A 411 -8.47 -4.00 -17.22
C GLY A 411 -7.71 -4.45 -15.97
N PRO A 412 -8.02 -5.66 -15.48
CA PRO A 412 -7.63 -6.15 -14.14
C PRO A 412 -6.14 -6.54 -14.00
N ASP A 413 -5.38 -6.49 -15.09
CA ASP A 413 -3.94 -6.80 -15.09
C ASP A 413 -3.07 -5.59 -14.73
N ALA A 414 -3.64 -4.39 -14.77
CA ALA A 414 -2.92 -3.18 -14.41
C ALA A 414 -2.76 -3.04 -12.89
N ILE A 415 -1.74 -2.27 -12.52
CA ILE A 415 -1.56 -1.80 -11.15
C ILE A 415 -2.16 -0.39 -11.07
N TYR A 416 -3.11 -0.24 -10.15
CA TYR A 416 -3.73 1.03 -9.80
C TYR A 416 -3.14 1.56 -8.51
N VAL A 417 -2.64 2.79 -8.57
CA VAL A 417 -2.07 3.50 -7.43
C VAL A 417 -2.99 4.66 -7.10
N ALA A 418 -3.36 4.86 -5.85
CA ALA A 418 -4.21 5.99 -5.47
C ALA A 418 -3.47 7.03 -4.63
N GLY A 419 -3.84 8.30 -4.84
CA GLY A 419 -3.60 9.35 -3.86
C GLY A 419 -4.49 9.17 -2.63
N VAL A 420 -4.80 10.26 -1.92
CA VAL A 420 -5.64 10.22 -0.72
C VAL A 420 -6.79 11.21 -0.79
N GLY A 421 -8.00 10.73 -0.52
CA GLY A 421 -9.22 11.54 -0.53
C GLY A 421 -10.36 10.86 -1.29
N GLN A 422 -11.25 11.65 -1.90
CA GLN A 422 -12.43 11.08 -2.57
C GLN A 422 -12.07 10.20 -3.76
N HIS A 423 -11.09 10.61 -4.58
CA HIS A 423 -10.61 9.83 -5.72
C HIS A 423 -10.05 8.46 -5.30
N GLN A 424 -9.41 8.36 -4.13
CA GLN A 424 -8.95 7.09 -3.56
C GLN A 424 -10.12 6.16 -3.25
N MET A 425 -11.17 6.70 -2.61
CA MET A 425 -12.35 5.90 -2.27
C MET A 425 -13.11 5.47 -3.53
N TRP A 426 -13.29 6.37 -4.49
CA TRP A 426 -13.92 6.00 -5.76
C TRP A 426 -13.07 5.00 -6.56
N ALA A 427 -11.73 5.10 -6.54
CA ALA A 427 -10.87 4.08 -7.12
C ALA A 427 -11.05 2.73 -6.43
N SER A 428 -11.18 2.70 -5.10
CA SER A 428 -11.46 1.47 -4.36
C SER A 428 -12.86 0.88 -4.62
N GLN A 429 -13.84 1.71 -4.97
CA GLN A 429 -15.24 1.30 -5.14
C GLN A 429 -15.59 0.91 -6.59
N PHE A 430 -15.03 1.62 -7.58
CA PHE A 430 -15.47 1.54 -8.98
C PHE A 430 -14.47 0.88 -9.94
N ILE A 431 -13.23 0.63 -9.52
CA ILE A 431 -12.31 -0.27 -10.23
C ILE A 431 -12.52 -1.69 -9.69
N LYS A 432 -12.50 -2.69 -10.57
CA LYS A 432 -12.66 -4.10 -10.20
C LYS A 432 -11.31 -4.77 -10.02
N TYR A 433 -11.02 -5.23 -8.82
CA TYR A 433 -9.76 -5.87 -8.44
C TYR A 433 -9.92 -7.39 -8.47
N GLU A 434 -9.49 -8.00 -9.57
CA GLU A 434 -9.60 -9.46 -9.77
C GLU A 434 -8.34 -10.23 -9.35
N LYS A 435 -7.21 -9.52 -9.15
CA LYS A 435 -5.90 -10.11 -8.91
C LYS A 435 -5.17 -9.45 -7.74
N PRO A 436 -4.38 -10.20 -6.96
CA PRO A 436 -3.61 -9.64 -5.86
C PRO A 436 -2.51 -8.71 -6.34
N GLY A 437 -2.15 -7.73 -5.50
CA GLY A 437 -1.04 -6.81 -5.78
C GLY A 437 -1.30 -5.81 -6.91
N THR A 438 -2.57 -5.60 -7.27
CA THR A 438 -2.99 -4.63 -8.29
C THR A 438 -3.48 -3.30 -7.70
N TRP A 439 -3.64 -3.22 -6.38
CA TRP A 439 -4.03 -2.01 -5.67
C TRP A 439 -2.91 -1.54 -4.75
N LEU A 440 -2.49 -0.27 -4.91
CA LEU A 440 -1.46 0.38 -4.13
C LEU A 440 -2.00 1.70 -3.57
N ASN A 441 -1.98 1.89 -2.26
CA ASN A 441 -2.37 3.15 -1.64
C ASN A 441 -1.62 3.37 -0.32
N SER A 442 -1.64 4.62 0.16
CA SER A 442 -1.38 4.95 1.56
C SER A 442 -2.68 4.86 2.35
N GLY A 443 -2.78 3.89 3.26
CA GLY A 443 -4.02 3.57 3.98
C GLY A 443 -3.98 4.06 5.41
N GLY A 444 -3.03 3.55 6.21
CA GLY A 444 -2.93 3.84 7.62
C GLY A 444 -2.49 5.28 7.91
N ALA A 445 -1.50 5.80 7.16
CA ALA A 445 -1.07 7.20 7.30
C ALA A 445 -1.93 8.17 6.50
N GLY A 446 -2.48 7.74 5.35
CA GLY A 446 -3.29 8.60 4.49
C GLY A 446 -2.47 9.75 3.89
N THR A 447 -1.29 9.44 3.37
CA THR A 447 -0.30 10.40 2.85
C THR A 447 -0.68 10.92 1.47
N MET A 448 -1.12 12.17 1.39
CA MET A 448 -1.20 12.91 0.11
C MET A 448 0.19 13.07 -0.52
N GLY A 449 0.29 12.97 -1.85
CA GLY A 449 1.57 12.94 -2.57
C GLY A 449 2.19 11.53 -2.73
N TYR A 450 1.49 10.48 -2.32
CA TYR A 450 1.94 9.09 -2.48
C TYR A 450 1.95 8.62 -3.95
N ALA A 451 0.91 8.98 -4.73
CA ALA A 451 0.55 8.26 -5.96
C ALA A 451 1.62 8.32 -7.06
N VAL A 452 2.13 9.51 -7.38
CA VAL A 452 3.14 9.70 -8.45
C VAL A 452 4.42 8.91 -8.16
N PRO A 453 5.10 9.11 -7.01
CA PRO A 453 6.32 8.34 -6.71
C PRO A 453 6.05 6.84 -6.55
N ALA A 454 4.95 6.43 -5.92
CA ALA A 454 4.64 5.00 -5.78
C ALA A 454 4.36 4.34 -7.14
N ALA A 455 3.67 5.01 -8.06
CA ALA A 455 3.47 4.53 -9.43
C ALA A 455 4.79 4.39 -10.19
N MET A 456 5.71 5.35 -10.02
CA MET A 456 7.07 5.28 -10.56
C MET A 456 7.79 4.02 -10.05
N GLY A 457 7.78 3.80 -8.72
CA GLY A 457 8.37 2.61 -8.10
C GLY A 457 7.77 1.29 -8.58
N ALA A 458 6.43 1.23 -8.66
CA ALA A 458 5.71 0.06 -9.15
C ALA A 458 6.06 -0.27 -10.60
N LYS A 459 6.10 0.75 -11.48
CA LYS A 459 6.46 0.58 -12.89
C LYS A 459 7.91 0.13 -13.07
N VAL A 460 8.83 0.63 -12.26
CA VAL A 460 10.23 0.18 -12.24
C VAL A 460 10.33 -1.29 -11.82
N GLY A 461 9.56 -1.70 -10.80
CA GLY A 461 9.54 -3.09 -10.34
C GLY A 461 8.80 -4.06 -11.27
N ARG A 462 7.86 -3.55 -12.08
CA ARG A 462 7.01 -4.30 -13.00
C ARG A 462 6.95 -3.59 -14.37
N PRO A 463 8.05 -3.60 -15.14
CA PRO A 463 8.18 -2.81 -16.37
C PRO A 463 7.14 -3.17 -17.44
N ASP A 464 6.70 -4.42 -17.50
CA ASP A 464 5.74 -4.91 -18.50
C ASP A 464 4.28 -4.70 -18.11
N VAL A 465 4.00 -4.25 -16.88
CA VAL A 465 2.64 -4.05 -16.36
C VAL A 465 2.21 -2.60 -16.57
N ALA A 466 0.98 -2.38 -17.00
CA ALA A 466 0.40 -1.03 -17.05
C ALA A 466 0.23 -0.49 -15.63
N VAL A 467 0.69 0.74 -15.38
CA VAL A 467 0.59 1.38 -14.06
C VAL A 467 -0.15 2.70 -14.20
N TRP A 468 -1.28 2.80 -13.50
CA TRP A 468 -2.16 3.97 -13.49
C TRP A 468 -2.26 4.55 -12.08
N ALA A 469 -1.80 5.79 -11.91
CA ALA A 469 -2.06 6.57 -10.72
C ALA A 469 -3.40 7.29 -10.86
N ILE A 470 -4.37 6.98 -9.99
CA ILE A 470 -5.61 7.72 -9.82
C ILE A 470 -5.35 8.75 -8.72
N ASP A 471 -5.16 10.00 -9.11
CA ASP A 471 -4.69 11.05 -8.21
C ASP A 471 -5.68 12.21 -8.13
N GLY A 472 -5.70 12.92 -7.00
CA GLY A 472 -6.46 14.16 -6.86
C GLY A 472 -5.58 15.35 -7.22
N ASP A 473 -6.16 16.44 -7.70
CA ASP A 473 -5.45 17.69 -8.00
C ASP A 473 -4.65 18.23 -6.80
N GLY A 474 -5.17 18.11 -5.59
CA GLY A 474 -4.44 18.47 -4.37
C GLY A 474 -3.28 17.53 -4.02
N CYS A 475 -3.45 16.21 -4.24
CA CYS A 475 -2.42 15.21 -3.98
C CYS A 475 -1.28 15.31 -5.00
N PHE A 476 -1.64 15.38 -6.28
CA PHE A 476 -0.71 15.49 -7.40
C PHE A 476 0.23 16.68 -7.24
N GLN A 477 -0.27 17.81 -6.72
CA GLN A 477 0.55 19.00 -6.48
C GLN A 477 1.68 18.82 -5.47
N MET A 478 1.59 17.86 -4.56
CA MET A 478 2.60 17.67 -3.51
C MET A 478 3.90 17.03 -4.03
N THR A 479 3.80 16.19 -5.06
CA THR A 479 4.94 15.39 -5.55
C THR A 479 5.05 15.32 -7.07
N ASN A 480 4.38 16.22 -7.82
CA ASN A 480 4.43 16.21 -9.28
C ASN A 480 5.84 16.35 -9.85
N GLN A 481 6.81 16.90 -9.11
CA GLN A 481 8.18 17.05 -9.56
C GLN A 481 8.84 15.71 -9.94
N GLU A 482 8.35 14.60 -9.40
CA GLU A 482 8.84 13.24 -9.73
C GLU A 482 8.50 12.82 -11.16
N LEU A 483 7.60 13.54 -11.85
CA LEU A 483 7.41 13.40 -13.29
C LEU A 483 8.68 13.72 -14.08
N ALA A 484 9.51 14.65 -13.62
CA ALA A 484 10.81 14.92 -14.24
C ALA A 484 11.73 13.69 -14.14
N THR A 485 11.68 12.98 -13.02
CA THR A 485 12.40 11.70 -12.86
C THR A 485 11.84 10.65 -13.81
N CYS A 486 10.52 10.49 -13.89
CA CYS A 486 9.89 9.55 -14.82
C CYS A 486 10.28 9.84 -16.28
N ALA A 487 10.28 11.11 -16.70
CA ALA A 487 10.64 11.50 -18.06
C ALA A 487 12.11 11.21 -18.38
N LEU A 488 13.04 11.55 -17.48
CA LEU A 488 14.47 11.32 -17.68
C LEU A 488 14.85 9.84 -17.67
N GLU A 489 14.15 9.03 -16.86
CA GLU A 489 14.37 7.59 -16.74
C GLU A 489 13.57 6.76 -17.76
N GLY A 490 12.69 7.41 -18.55
CA GLY A 490 11.81 6.74 -19.51
C GLY A 490 10.81 5.78 -18.84
N ILE A 491 10.23 6.17 -17.70
CA ILE A 491 9.28 5.37 -16.92
C ILE A 491 7.85 5.75 -17.35
N PRO A 492 7.13 4.90 -18.13
CA PRO A 492 5.90 5.31 -18.80
C PRO A 492 4.65 5.07 -17.93
N VAL A 493 4.58 5.74 -16.78
CA VAL A 493 3.39 5.76 -15.91
C VAL A 493 2.26 6.59 -16.51
N LYS A 494 1.00 6.27 -16.15
CA LYS A 494 -0.18 7.06 -16.51
C LYS A 494 -0.76 7.69 -15.25
N ILE A 495 -0.92 9.01 -15.24
CA ILE A 495 -1.47 9.75 -14.11
C ILE A 495 -2.83 10.32 -14.51
N ALA A 496 -3.90 9.80 -13.93
CA ALA A 496 -5.24 10.32 -14.08
C ALA A 496 -5.53 11.27 -12.91
N VAL A 497 -5.42 12.59 -13.17
CA VAL A 497 -5.74 13.63 -12.19
C VAL A 497 -7.25 13.86 -12.22
N ILE A 498 -7.94 13.41 -11.17
CA ILE A 498 -9.36 13.61 -10.93
C ILE A 498 -9.54 15.01 -10.35
N ASN A 499 -9.55 16.00 -11.23
CA ASN A 499 -9.47 17.41 -10.91
C ASN A 499 -10.85 17.97 -10.57
N ASN A 500 -11.18 17.98 -9.28
CA ASN A 500 -12.42 18.59 -8.78
C ASN A 500 -12.18 20.02 -8.24
N GLY A 501 -10.96 20.55 -8.35
CA GLY A 501 -10.58 21.90 -7.91
C GLY A 501 -10.51 22.09 -6.39
N ASN A 502 -10.52 21.00 -5.61
CA ASN A 502 -10.70 21.04 -4.17
C ASN A 502 -9.92 19.94 -3.42
N LEU A 503 -9.65 20.19 -2.13
CA LEU A 503 -9.42 19.14 -1.14
C LEU A 503 -10.74 18.42 -0.85
N GLY A 504 -11.21 17.61 -1.80
CA GLY A 504 -12.58 17.10 -1.88
C GLY A 504 -13.08 16.37 -0.64
N MET A 505 -12.24 15.55 0.01
CA MET A 505 -12.65 14.81 1.21
C MET A 505 -12.93 15.78 2.37
N VAL A 506 -12.06 16.77 2.57
CA VAL A 506 -12.25 17.82 3.59
C VAL A 506 -13.47 18.67 3.26
N ARG A 507 -13.67 19.00 1.98
CA ARG A 507 -14.85 19.73 1.50
C ARG A 507 -16.15 18.99 1.82
N GLN A 508 -16.23 17.68 1.53
CA GLN A 508 -17.40 16.84 1.85
C GLN A 508 -17.73 16.90 3.35
N TRP A 509 -16.71 16.79 4.21
CA TRP A 509 -16.91 16.90 5.66
C TRP A 509 -17.40 18.29 6.08
N GLN A 510 -16.87 19.35 5.46
CA GLN A 510 -17.35 20.72 5.69
C GLN A 510 -18.81 20.91 5.23
N THR A 511 -19.22 20.26 4.14
CA THR A 511 -20.62 20.25 3.71
C THR A 511 -21.53 19.54 4.70
N LEU A 512 -21.13 18.36 5.18
CA LEU A 512 -21.99 17.50 6.01
C LEU A 512 -22.06 17.95 7.48
N PHE A 513 -20.96 18.42 8.05
CA PHE A 513 -20.83 18.61 9.50
C PHE A 513 -20.54 20.06 9.93
N TYR A 514 -20.33 20.97 8.98
CA TYR A 514 -19.95 22.37 9.25
C TYR A 514 -20.72 23.38 8.39
N ASP A 515 -22.01 23.10 8.13
CA ASP A 515 -22.94 24.01 7.44
C ASP A 515 -22.47 24.49 6.05
N GLY A 516 -21.64 23.70 5.35
CA GLY A 516 -21.08 24.11 4.05
C GLY A 516 -20.08 25.26 4.14
N ARG A 517 -19.47 25.47 5.31
CA ARG A 517 -18.44 26.51 5.52
C ARG A 517 -17.10 26.05 4.96
N TYR A 518 -16.90 26.28 3.67
CA TYR A 518 -15.68 25.88 2.96
C TYR A 518 -14.47 26.70 3.41
N SER A 519 -13.56 26.06 4.14
CA SER A 519 -12.38 26.71 4.72
C SER A 519 -11.11 26.07 4.18
N ASN A 520 -10.36 26.83 3.37
CA ASN A 520 -9.05 26.44 2.82
C ASN A 520 -9.06 25.12 2.02
N THR A 521 -10.18 24.79 1.38
CA THR A 521 -10.32 23.59 0.55
C THR A 521 -10.32 23.86 -0.95
N GLU A 522 -10.61 25.09 -1.38
CA GLU A 522 -10.61 25.44 -2.80
C GLU A 522 -9.18 25.67 -3.30
N LEU A 523 -8.78 24.95 -4.35
CA LEU A 523 -7.42 25.01 -4.90
C LEU A 523 -7.28 26.00 -6.06
N GLY A 524 -8.39 26.64 -6.46
CA GLY A 524 -8.40 27.60 -7.57
C GLY A 524 -8.25 26.97 -8.95
N THR A 525 -8.13 25.65 -9.05
CA THR A 525 -7.83 24.95 -10.31
C THR A 525 -8.99 25.00 -11.30
N HIS A 526 -10.24 24.82 -10.88
CA HIS A 526 -11.40 24.97 -11.79
C HIS A 526 -11.59 26.40 -12.33
N LYS A 527 -11.37 27.41 -11.48
CA LYS A 527 -11.64 28.80 -11.82
C LYS A 527 -10.47 29.47 -12.56
N HIS A 528 -9.25 29.19 -12.11
CA HIS A 528 -8.04 29.88 -12.57
C HIS A 528 -7.08 28.94 -13.32
N ARG A 529 -7.29 27.62 -13.28
CA ARG A 529 -6.36 26.60 -13.80
C ARG A 529 -4.95 26.79 -13.27
N ILE A 530 -4.86 26.94 -11.95
CA ILE A 530 -3.58 27.08 -11.26
C ILE A 530 -3.33 25.80 -10.43
N PRO A 531 -2.22 25.09 -10.70
CA PRO A 531 -1.47 25.13 -11.96
C PRO A 531 -2.28 24.53 -13.14
N ASP A 532 -1.87 24.80 -14.37
CA ASP A 532 -2.40 24.10 -15.56
C ASP A 532 -1.64 22.78 -15.70
N PHE A 533 -2.29 21.67 -15.34
CA PHE A 533 -1.63 20.36 -15.24
C PHE A 533 -1.11 19.82 -16.57
N VAL A 534 -1.73 20.18 -17.70
CA VAL A 534 -1.23 19.81 -19.03
C VAL A 534 0.11 20.50 -19.30
N LYS A 535 0.16 21.82 -19.11
CA LYS A 535 1.39 22.60 -19.30
C LYS A 535 2.49 22.22 -18.31
N LEU A 536 2.11 21.91 -17.07
CA LEU A 536 3.04 21.42 -16.05
C LEU A 536 3.64 20.08 -16.46
N ALA A 537 2.83 19.15 -16.95
CA ALA A 537 3.30 17.85 -17.44
C ALA A 537 4.29 18.03 -18.61
N GLU A 538 3.95 18.87 -19.59
CA GLU A 538 4.84 19.20 -20.71
C GLU A 538 6.16 19.83 -20.25
N ALA A 539 6.11 20.77 -19.29
CA ALA A 539 7.29 21.40 -18.71
C ALA A 539 8.20 20.41 -17.96
N LEU A 540 7.63 19.32 -17.43
CA LEU A 540 8.35 18.23 -16.77
C LEU A 540 8.76 17.11 -17.74
N GLY A 541 8.57 17.29 -19.06
CA GLY A 541 8.98 16.35 -20.10
C GLY A 541 8.00 15.19 -20.34
N CYS A 542 6.76 15.31 -19.87
CA CYS A 542 5.70 14.32 -20.03
C CYS A 542 4.71 14.73 -21.13
N ILE A 543 3.83 13.81 -21.51
CA ILE A 543 2.68 14.12 -22.36
C ILE A 543 1.51 14.56 -21.48
N GLY A 544 0.96 15.75 -21.75
CA GLY A 544 -0.24 16.27 -21.09
C GLY A 544 -1.49 16.08 -21.95
N LEU A 545 -2.55 15.53 -21.38
CA LEU A 545 -3.89 15.40 -21.98
C LEU A 545 -4.93 16.04 -21.07
N ARG A 546 -6.05 16.50 -21.64
CA ARG A 546 -7.17 17.05 -20.88
C ARG A 546 -8.49 16.46 -21.36
N CYS A 547 -9.38 16.18 -20.43
CA CYS A 547 -10.72 15.70 -20.68
C CYS A 547 -11.72 16.51 -19.84
N GLU A 548 -12.67 17.16 -20.50
CA GLU A 548 -13.68 18.02 -19.84
C GLU A 548 -15.12 17.61 -20.21
N SER A 549 -15.28 16.59 -21.05
CA SER A 549 -16.57 16.11 -21.54
C SER A 549 -16.67 14.60 -21.35
N LYS A 550 -17.87 14.11 -21.07
CA LYS A 550 -18.16 12.68 -20.92
C LYS A 550 -17.84 11.88 -22.18
N ASP A 551 -18.13 12.46 -23.35
CA ASP A 551 -17.97 11.82 -24.65
C ASP A 551 -16.50 11.59 -25.03
N ASP A 552 -15.58 12.38 -24.47
CA ASP A 552 -14.14 12.27 -24.74
C ASP A 552 -13.41 11.30 -23.80
N VAL A 553 -14.02 10.86 -22.69
CA VAL A 553 -13.36 10.04 -21.65
C VAL A 553 -12.69 8.79 -22.23
N ASP A 554 -13.47 7.96 -22.92
CA ASP A 554 -12.98 6.71 -23.52
C ASP A 554 -11.86 6.94 -24.53
N LYS A 555 -11.99 7.98 -25.34
CA LYS A 555 -11.03 8.35 -26.38
C LYS A 555 -9.69 8.74 -25.76
N ILE A 556 -9.72 9.60 -24.73
CA ILE A 556 -8.51 10.08 -24.05
C ILE A 556 -7.82 8.94 -23.29
N ILE A 557 -8.58 8.04 -22.63
CA ILE A 557 -8.01 6.86 -21.97
C ILE A 557 -7.29 5.97 -22.98
N LYS A 558 -7.93 5.67 -24.13
CA LYS A 558 -7.32 4.87 -25.21
C LYS A 558 -6.06 5.52 -25.77
N GLN A 559 -6.11 6.83 -26.04
CA GLN A 559 -4.94 7.59 -26.48
C GLN A 559 -3.78 7.48 -25.48
N ALA A 560 -4.05 7.56 -24.18
CA ALA A 560 -3.02 7.41 -23.15
C ALA A 560 -2.42 6.01 -23.08
N MET A 561 -3.21 4.96 -23.34
CA MET A 561 -2.76 3.56 -23.38
C MET A 561 -1.88 3.24 -24.60
N GLU A 562 -2.07 3.94 -25.72
CA GLU A 562 -1.24 3.76 -26.92
C GLU A 562 0.19 4.28 -26.72
N ILE A 563 0.37 5.26 -25.84
CA ILE A 563 1.67 5.82 -25.48
C ILE A 563 2.35 4.88 -24.47
N ASN A 564 3.49 4.27 -24.82
CA ASN A 564 4.18 3.32 -23.93
C ASN A 564 5.66 3.66 -23.70
N ASP A 565 6.13 4.78 -24.25
CA ASP A 565 7.52 5.24 -24.21
C ASP A 565 7.70 6.57 -23.45
N ALA A 566 6.60 7.14 -22.92
CA ALA A 566 6.62 8.35 -22.11
C ALA A 566 5.58 8.32 -20.97
N PRO A 567 5.86 9.02 -19.85
CA PRO A 567 4.84 9.30 -18.84
C PRO A 567 3.73 10.20 -19.41
N VAL A 568 2.49 9.92 -19.03
CA VAL A 568 1.30 10.67 -19.48
C VAL A 568 0.55 11.19 -18.26
N VAL A 569 0.18 12.46 -18.28
CA VAL A 569 -0.70 13.09 -17.29
C VAL A 569 -2.00 13.46 -17.99
N ILE A 570 -3.12 13.05 -17.42
CA ILE A 570 -4.46 13.34 -17.93
C ILE A 570 -5.21 14.14 -16.87
N ASP A 571 -5.55 15.37 -17.22
CA ASP A 571 -6.36 16.28 -16.42
C ASP A 571 -7.86 16.04 -16.71
N PHE A 572 -8.54 15.28 -15.85
CA PHE A 572 -9.98 15.06 -15.93
C PHE A 572 -10.70 16.11 -15.07
N THR A 573 -11.26 17.13 -15.71
CA THR A 573 -12.05 18.17 -15.02
C THR A 573 -13.41 17.59 -14.63
N VAL A 574 -13.63 17.35 -13.35
CA VAL A 574 -14.84 16.68 -12.80
C VAL A 574 -15.64 17.60 -11.89
N GLY A 575 -16.90 17.26 -11.61
CA GLY A 575 -17.78 18.01 -10.71
C GLY A 575 -17.20 18.13 -9.29
N LYS A 576 -17.28 19.33 -8.71
CA LYS A 576 -16.68 19.67 -7.40
C LYS A 576 -17.50 19.28 -6.17
N ASP A 577 -18.80 19.04 -6.35
CA ASP A 577 -19.74 18.81 -5.24
C ASP A 577 -20.14 17.32 -5.12
N ALA A 578 -19.48 16.44 -5.88
CA ALA A 578 -19.61 15.00 -5.73
C ALA A 578 -19.14 14.55 -4.33
N MET A 579 -19.81 13.54 -3.78
CA MET A 579 -19.51 12.98 -2.45
C MET A 579 -19.31 11.47 -2.54
N VAL A 580 -18.48 10.94 -1.65
CA VAL A 580 -18.26 9.50 -1.49
C VAL A 580 -19.38 8.94 -0.64
N TRP A 581 -20.09 7.97 -1.20
CA TRP A 581 -21.13 7.18 -0.55
C TRP A 581 -20.90 5.69 -0.86
N PRO A 582 -21.36 4.74 -0.02
CA PRO A 582 -21.97 4.93 1.30
C PRO A 582 -21.04 5.59 2.32
N MET A 583 -21.58 6.01 3.46
CA MET A 583 -20.79 6.60 4.54
C MET A 583 -21.25 6.17 5.94
N VAL A 584 -20.33 5.66 6.76
CA VAL A 584 -20.48 5.64 8.23
C VAL A 584 -19.72 6.85 8.78
N ALA A 585 -20.42 7.74 9.49
CA ALA A 585 -19.79 8.92 10.05
C ALA A 585 -18.73 8.53 11.10
N ALA A 586 -17.69 9.37 11.25
CA ALA A 586 -16.64 9.06 12.21
C ALA A 586 -17.20 9.05 13.64
N GLY A 587 -16.88 7.97 14.38
CA GLY A 587 -17.31 7.81 15.77
C GLY A 587 -18.76 7.38 15.96
N THR A 588 -19.49 7.03 14.89
CA THR A 588 -20.85 6.48 14.99
C THR A 588 -20.85 4.95 14.86
N SER A 589 -21.98 4.30 15.17
CA SER A 589 -22.13 2.86 14.95
C SER A 589 -22.16 2.54 13.45
N ASN A 590 -21.70 1.34 13.08
CA ASN A 590 -21.89 0.81 11.73
C ASN A 590 -23.38 0.63 11.36
N ASP A 591 -24.28 0.54 12.36
CA ASP A 591 -25.73 0.55 12.14
C ASP A 591 -26.24 1.89 11.57
N GLU A 592 -25.46 2.96 11.68
CA GLU A 592 -25.79 4.32 11.20
C GLU A 592 -25.26 4.59 9.79
N ILE A 593 -24.89 3.55 9.05
CA ILE A 593 -24.46 3.70 7.66
C ILE A 593 -25.53 4.46 6.83
N MET A 594 -25.06 5.41 6.03
CA MET A 594 -25.86 6.15 5.05
C MET A 594 -25.54 5.62 3.66
N PHE A 595 -26.56 5.19 2.91
CA PHE A 595 -26.40 4.69 1.55
C PHE A 595 -26.14 5.84 0.56
N ALA A 596 -26.85 6.93 0.74
CA ALA A 596 -26.66 8.19 0.03
C ALA A 596 -26.96 9.35 0.99
N ARG A 597 -26.79 10.58 0.51
CA ARG A 597 -27.10 11.77 1.31
C ARG A 597 -28.55 11.71 1.81
N ASP A 598 -28.71 11.77 3.13
CA ASP A 598 -30.01 11.72 3.82
C ASP A 598 -30.84 10.44 3.55
N VAL A 599 -30.21 9.37 3.04
CA VAL A 599 -30.83 8.07 2.78
C VAL A 599 -30.14 6.99 3.62
N ARG A 600 -30.82 6.51 4.66
CA ARG A 600 -30.39 5.38 5.48
C ARG A 600 -30.94 4.07 4.90
N PRO A 601 -30.17 2.97 4.83
CA PRO A 601 -30.71 1.65 4.57
C PRO A 601 -31.79 1.27 5.59
N THR A 602 -32.80 0.53 5.14
CA THR A 602 -33.78 -0.13 5.99
C THR A 602 -33.35 -1.58 6.16
N PHE A 603 -33.18 -1.99 7.42
CA PHE A 603 -32.88 -3.37 7.76
C PHE A 603 -34.15 -4.05 8.27
N GLU A 604 -34.34 -5.35 8.05
CA GLU A 604 -35.57 -6.07 8.45
C GLU A 604 -35.88 -5.99 9.97
N GLU A 605 -34.87 -5.67 10.79
CA GLU A 605 -35.02 -5.44 12.24
C GLU A 605 -35.64 -4.07 12.58
N ASP A 606 -35.69 -3.12 11.64
CA ASP A 606 -36.30 -1.80 11.86
C ASP A 606 -37.85 -1.84 11.80
N ASP A 607 -38.43 -2.97 11.38
CA ASP A 607 -39.88 -3.22 11.26
C ASP A 607 -40.45 -4.10 12.40
N LEU A 608 -39.64 -4.45 13.42
CA LEU A 608 -40.03 -5.20 14.64
C LEU A 608 -39.98 -4.31 15.89
#